data_AF-A0A375YK89-F1
#
_entry.id   AF-A0A375YK89-F1
#
_cell.length_a   1.000
_cell.length_b   1.000
_cell.length_c   1.000
_cell.angle_alpha   90.00
_cell.angle_beta   90.00
_cell.angle_gamma   90.00
#
_symmetry.space_group_name_H-M   'P 1'
#
loop_
_entity.id
_entity.type
_entity.pdbx_description
1 polymer ?
#
loop_
_entity_poly.entity_id
_entity_poly.type
_entity_poly.pdbx_seq_one_letter_code
_entity_poly.pdbx_strand_id
1 'polypeptide(L)'
;MPLSPTERSIRSQIAAHESWAQTENRAARTANARRALLDKFEKQVDPDGTLPPAERAKRAEHARKAYFKRLALKSAQARRRRSAVAERIAELDGGAA
;
A
#
# COMPACT_ATOMS: atom_id res chain seq x y z
N MET A 1 13.59 8.05 30.20
CA MET A 1 12.26 7.43 30.06
C MET A 1 11.99 7.14 28.59
N PRO A 2 11.51 5.94 28.22
CA PRO A 2 11.10 5.65 26.85
C PRO A 2 9.84 6.46 26.47
N LEU A 3 9.75 6.92 25.23
CA LEU A 3 8.58 7.64 24.73
C LEU A 3 7.33 6.76 24.74
N SER A 4 6.18 7.33 25.08
CA SER A 4 4.86 6.70 24.92
C SER A 4 4.54 6.45 23.43
N PRO A 5 3.58 5.56 23.11
CA PRO A 5 3.16 5.33 21.73
C PRO A 5 2.71 6.61 20.99
N THR A 6 1.99 7.50 21.68
CA THR A 6 1.51 8.77 21.12
C THR A 6 2.66 9.70 20.78
N GLU A 7 3.62 9.88 21.70
CA GLU A 7 4.78 10.74 21.46
C GLU A 7 5.66 10.21 20.32
N ARG A 8 5.81 8.87 20.19
CA ARG A 8 6.50 8.27 19.04
C ARG A 8 5.82 8.58 17.71
N SER A 9 4.48 8.57 17.68
CA SER A 9 3.71 8.91 16.50
C SER A 9 3.92 10.37 16.10
N ILE A 10 3.77 11.30 17.06
CA ILE A 10 3.97 12.73 16.82
C ILE A 10 5.38 13.03 16.32
N ARG A 11 6.41 12.46 16.97
CA ARG A 11 7.81 12.62 16.54
C ARG A 11 8.03 12.14 15.11
N SER A 12 7.40 11.03 14.73
CA SER A 12 7.51 10.49 13.36
C SER A 12 6.81 11.39 12.33
N GLN A 13 5.69 11.99 12.70
CA GLN A 13 4.98 12.95 11.86
C GLN A 13 5.80 14.23 11.64
N ILE A 14 6.38 14.79 12.71
CA ILE A 14 7.27 15.95 12.64
C ILE A 14 8.40 15.68 11.64
N ALA A 15 9.13 14.58 11.82
CA ALA A 15 10.22 14.20 10.93
C ALA A 15 9.77 14.01 9.47
N ALA A 16 8.59 13.45 9.23
CA ALA A 16 8.05 13.30 7.89
C ALA A 16 7.76 14.67 7.24
N HIS A 17 7.12 15.59 7.98
CA HIS A 17 6.82 16.93 7.48
C HIS A 17 8.08 17.74 7.18
N GLU A 18 9.04 17.75 8.10
CA GLU A 18 10.34 18.41 7.89
C GLU A 18 11.06 17.86 6.65
N SER A 19 11.12 16.53 6.53
CA SER A 19 11.75 15.87 5.41
C SER A 19 11.08 16.22 4.07
N TRP A 20 9.75 16.29 4.02
CA TRP A 20 9.03 16.68 2.79
C TRP A 20 9.10 18.18 2.50
N ALA A 21 9.22 19.03 3.51
CA ALA A 21 9.45 20.47 3.33
C ALA A 21 10.81 20.74 2.66
N GLN A 22 11.82 19.93 2.96
CA GLN A 22 13.16 20.01 2.36
C GLN A 22 13.29 19.27 1.01
N THR A 23 12.21 18.63 0.51
CA THR A 23 12.27 17.88 -0.76
C THR A 23 11.90 18.78 -1.93
N GLU A 24 12.90 19.27 -2.67
CA GLU A 24 12.71 20.08 -3.88
C GLU A 24 12.05 19.28 -5.01
N ASN A 25 12.57 18.09 -5.31
CA ASN A 25 12.02 17.21 -6.35
C ASN A 25 11.36 15.96 -5.75
N ARG A 26 10.03 16.04 -5.57
CA ARG A 26 9.24 14.93 -4.99
C ARG A 26 9.23 13.67 -5.87
N ALA A 27 9.27 13.82 -7.19
CA ALA A 27 9.27 12.70 -8.12
C ALA A 27 10.58 11.91 -8.05
N ALA A 28 11.72 12.61 -7.91
CA ALA A 28 13.04 12.02 -7.77
C ALA A 28 13.20 11.27 -6.44
N ARG A 29 12.71 11.83 -5.33
CA ARG A 29 12.77 11.19 -4.00
C ARG A 29 12.17 9.79 -3.97
N THR A 30 11.12 9.55 -4.76
CA THR A 30 10.43 8.24 -4.82
C THR A 30 10.78 7.40 -6.06
N ALA A 31 11.65 7.89 -6.95
CA ALA A 31 11.95 7.25 -8.22
C ALA A 31 12.53 5.84 -8.05
N ASN A 32 13.50 5.67 -7.14
CA ASN A 32 14.12 4.37 -6.87
C ASN A 32 13.11 3.33 -6.38
N ALA A 33 12.20 3.73 -5.48
CA ALA A 33 11.15 2.85 -4.98
C ALA A 33 10.16 2.46 -6.09
N ARG A 34 9.77 3.42 -6.94
CA ARG A 34 8.89 3.16 -8.09
C ARG A 34 9.55 2.21 -9.08
N ARG A 35 10.84 2.40 -9.38
CA ARG A 35 11.62 1.49 -10.25
C ARG A 35 11.67 0.09 -9.66
N ALA A 36 12.07 -0.06 -8.39
CA ALA A 36 12.14 -1.37 -7.75
C ALA A 36 10.79 -2.12 -7.75
N LEU A 37 9.67 -1.39 -7.60
CA LEU A 37 8.34 -1.99 -7.72
C LEU A 37 8.04 -2.49 -9.13
N LEU A 38 8.45 -1.77 -10.17
CA LEU A 38 8.30 -2.21 -11.56
C LEU A 38 9.19 -3.41 -11.86
N ASP A 39 10.46 -3.36 -11.46
CA ASP A 39 11.42 -4.45 -11.63
C ASP A 39 10.93 -5.75 -10.98
N LYS A 40 10.25 -5.65 -9.82
CA LYS A 40 9.62 -6.79 -9.17
C LYS A 40 8.62 -7.50 -10.09
N PHE A 41 7.80 -6.77 -10.83
CA PHE A 41 6.81 -7.37 -11.73
C PHE A 41 7.47 -8.00 -12.95
N GLU A 42 8.54 -7.39 -13.47
CA GLU A 42 9.33 -8.00 -14.55
C GLU A 42 9.96 -9.33 -14.11
N LYS A 43 10.64 -9.35 -12.96
CA LYS A 43 11.21 -10.58 -12.39
C LYS A 43 10.16 -11.62 -12.04
N GLN A 44 8.94 -11.20 -11.67
CA GLN A 44 7.85 -12.12 -11.37
C GLN A 44 7.35 -12.85 -12.63
N VAL A 45 7.32 -12.17 -13.79
CA VAL A 45 6.81 -12.76 -15.04
C VAL A 45 7.90 -13.41 -15.88
N ASP A 46 9.16 -13.08 -15.62
CA ASP A 46 10.33 -13.64 -16.29
C ASP A 46 11.52 -13.78 -15.31
N PRO A 47 11.48 -14.75 -14.37
CA PRO A 47 12.54 -14.94 -13.39
C PRO A 47 13.91 -15.24 -14.01
N ASP A 48 13.89 -16.00 -15.11
CA ASP A 48 15.10 -16.47 -15.81
C ASP A 48 15.54 -15.52 -16.94
N GLY A 49 14.79 -14.45 -17.21
CA GLY A 49 15.16 -13.43 -18.20
C GLY A 49 15.05 -13.89 -19.66
N THR A 50 14.30 -14.96 -19.95
CA THR A 50 14.27 -15.60 -21.26
C THR A 50 13.30 -14.95 -22.26
N LEU A 51 12.37 -14.12 -21.78
CA LEU A 51 11.37 -13.49 -22.65
C LEU A 51 11.97 -12.32 -23.46
N PRO A 52 11.47 -12.07 -24.69
CA PRO A 52 11.77 -10.82 -25.38
C PRO A 52 11.34 -9.60 -24.56
N PRO A 53 12.08 -8.48 -24.59
CA PRO A 53 11.79 -7.30 -23.75
C PRO A 53 10.36 -6.77 -23.88
N ALA A 54 9.82 -6.71 -25.11
CA ALA A 54 8.46 -6.22 -25.36
C ALA A 54 7.39 -7.14 -24.74
N GLU A 55 7.61 -8.46 -24.78
CA GLU A 55 6.69 -9.43 -24.21
C GLU A 55 6.76 -9.44 -22.68
N ARG A 56 7.98 -9.33 -22.12
CA ARG A 56 8.19 -9.15 -20.68
C ARG A 56 7.47 -7.91 -20.17
N ALA A 57 7.59 -6.78 -20.85
CA ALA A 57 6.95 -5.53 -20.47
C ALA A 57 5.41 -5.65 -20.45
N LYS A 58 4.82 -6.24 -21.49
CA LYS A 58 3.37 -6.51 -21.55
C LYS A 58 2.92 -7.38 -20.37
N ARG A 59 3.61 -8.49 -20.10
CA ARG A 59 3.28 -9.39 -18.98
C ARG A 59 3.43 -8.69 -17.63
N ALA A 60 4.50 -7.92 -17.45
CA ALA A 60 4.74 -7.17 -16.22
C ALA A 60 3.63 -6.12 -15.98
N GLU A 61 3.16 -5.44 -17.03
CA GLU A 61 2.03 -4.52 -16.93
C GLU A 61 0.74 -5.22 -16.47
N HIS A 62 0.43 -6.38 -17.05
CA HIS A 62 -0.71 -7.19 -16.62
C HIS A 62 -0.57 -7.68 -15.17
N ALA A 63 0.62 -8.14 -14.77
CA ALA A 63 0.91 -8.55 -13.40
C ALA A 63 0.72 -7.40 -12.40
N ARG A 64 1.21 -6.20 -12.74
CA ARG A 64 1.00 -4.98 -11.96
C ARG A 64 -0.49 -4.64 -11.82
N LYS A 65 -1.26 -4.66 -12.91
CA LYS A 65 -2.71 -4.40 -12.88
C LYS A 65 -3.42 -5.42 -11.99
N ALA A 66 -3.08 -6.71 -12.12
CA ALA A 66 -3.66 -7.76 -11.29
C ALA A 66 -3.33 -7.57 -9.80
N TYR A 67 -2.10 -7.20 -9.45
CA TYR A 67 -1.68 -6.92 -8.08
C TYR A 67 -2.56 -5.85 -7.41
N PHE A 68 -2.72 -4.70 -8.07
CA PHE A 68 -3.54 -3.62 -7.51
C PHE A 68 -5.03 -3.96 -7.47
N LYS A 69 -5.56 -4.70 -8.46
CA LYS A 69 -6.94 -5.22 -8.40
C LYS A 69 -7.17 -6.14 -7.19
N ARG A 70 -6.23 -7.05 -6.90
CA ARG A 70 -6.29 -7.92 -5.71
C ARG A 70 -6.26 -7.09 -4.42
N LEU A 71 -5.42 -6.05 -4.35
CA LEU A 71 -5.35 -5.17 -3.19
C LEU A 71 -6.66 -4.40 -2.98
N ALA A 72 -7.25 -3.86 -4.05
CA ALA A 72 -8.54 -3.18 -4.01
C ALA A 72 -9.67 -4.11 -3.56
N LEU A 73 -9.71 -5.35 -4.08
CA LEU A 73 -10.68 -6.37 -3.66
C LEU A 73 -10.55 -6.67 -2.16
N LYS A 74 -9.34 -6.92 -1.66
CA LYS A 74 -9.09 -7.16 -0.23
C LYS A 74 -9.55 -5.97 0.62
N SER A 75 -9.30 -4.75 0.15
CA SER A 75 -9.73 -3.51 0.81
C SER A 75 -11.25 -3.40 0.89
N ALA A 76 -11.97 -3.70 -0.21
CA ALA A 76 -13.42 -3.71 -0.25
C ALA A 76 -14.01 -4.76 0.71
N GLN A 77 -13.46 -5.97 0.71
CA GLN A 77 -13.86 -7.03 1.64
C GLN A 77 -13.65 -6.63 3.11
N ALA A 78 -12.52 -5.98 3.43
CA ALA A 78 -12.24 -5.50 4.78
C ALA A 78 -13.23 -4.42 5.23
N ARG A 79 -13.61 -3.49 4.34
CA ARG A 79 -14.66 -2.50 4.63
C ARG A 79 -16.00 -3.16 4.94
N ARG A 80 -16.45 -4.10 4.09
CA ARG A 80 -17.71 -4.84 4.30
C ARG A 80 -17.74 -5.57 5.64
N ARG A 81 -16.64 -6.24 6.02
CA ARG A 81 -16.55 -6.90 7.33
C ARG A 81 -16.66 -5.92 8.49
N ARG A 82 -16.03 -4.75 8.41
CA ARG A 82 -16.14 -3.73 9.47
C ARG A 82 -17.55 -3.18 9.60
N SER A 83 -18.24 -2.92 8.49
CA SER A 83 -19.64 -2.50 8.51
C SER A 83 -20.52 -3.56 9.17
N ALA A 84 -20.39 -4.83 8.79
CA ALA A 84 -21.15 -5.92 9.41
C ALA A 84 -20.88 -6.08 10.92
N VAL A 85 -19.63 -5.88 11.35
CA VAL A 85 -19.29 -5.88 12.78
C VAL A 85 -19.91 -4.68 13.50
N ALA A 86 -19.86 -3.49 12.90
CA ALA A 86 -20.45 -2.28 13.48
C ALA A 86 -21.98 -2.39 13.58
N GLU A 87 -22.64 -2.91 12.53
CA GLU A 87 -24.08 -3.20 12.52
C GLU A 87 -24.44 -4.18 13.64
N ARG A 88 -23.66 -5.26 13.80
CA ARG A 88 -23.88 -6.23 14.87
C ARG A 88 -23.66 -5.66 16.27
N ILE A 89 -22.68 -4.79 16.46
CA ILE A 89 -22.46 -4.09 17.73
C ILE A 89 -23.67 -3.18 18.04
N ALA A 90 -24.12 -2.41 17.05
CA ALA A 90 -25.27 -1.52 17.21
C ALA A 90 -26.58 -2.29 17.54
N GLU A 91 -26.78 -3.48 16.96
CA GLU A 91 -27.92 -4.35 17.28
C GLU A 91 -27.86 -4.89 18.72
N LEU A 92 -26.66 -5.27 19.19
CA LEU A 92 -26.46 -5.74 20.57
C LEU A 92 -26.62 -4.61 21.59
N ASP A 93 -26.14 -3.40 21.28
CA ASP A 93 -26.28 -2.23 22.15
C ASP A 93 -27.72 -1.69 22.15
N GLY A 94 -28.47 -1.87 21.05
CA GLY A 94 -29.87 -1.45 20.91
C GLY A 94 -30.91 -2.45 21.42
N GLY A 95 -30.56 -3.73 21.58
CA GLY A 95 -31.42 -4.80 22.11
C GLY A 95 -31.42 -4.94 23.63
N ALA A 96 -30.72 -4.06 24.35
CA ALA A 96 -30.62 -4.04 25.81
C ALA A 96 -31.59 -3.03 26.49
N ALA A 97 -32.65 -2.63 25.79
CA ALA A 97 -33.78 -1.84 26.31
C ALA A 97 -35.02 -2.72 26.48
#